data_AF-A0A966WLU0-F1
#
_entry.id   AF-A0A966WLU0-F1
#
_cell.length_a   1.000
_cell.length_b   1.000
_cell.length_c   1.000
_cell.angle_alpha   90.00
_cell.angle_beta   90.00
_cell.angle_gamma   90.00
#
_symmetry.space_group_name_H-M   'P 1'
#
loop_
_entity.id
_entity.type
_entity.pdbx_description
1 polymer ?
#
loop_
_entity_poly.entity_id
_entity_poly.type
_entity_poly.pdbx_seq_one_letter_code
_entity_poly.pdbx_strand_id
1 'polypeptide(L)'
;MALDSGDRPGASVKVAISTEHSLEILGDDAEARSDAREGNDIADLSESNLYLNRELTWLEFNKRVLNEAKDSRTPLLERLKFLAIVGSNLDEFFMKRIGGLKQQVGAGVETLTVD
;
A
#
# COMPACT_ATOMS: atom_id res chain seq x y z
N MET A 1 12.00 6.41 -47.57
CA MET A 1 12.42 5.72 -46.33
C MET A 1 11.44 6.15 -45.25
N ALA A 2 10.37 5.38 -45.09
CA ALA A 2 9.29 5.64 -44.15
C ALA A 2 9.02 4.32 -43.39
N LEU A 3 9.08 4.37 -42.07
CA LEU A 3 8.52 3.41 -41.11
C LEU A 3 8.17 4.28 -39.88
N ASP A 4 6.94 4.74 -39.75
CA ASP A 4 5.75 4.03 -39.27
C ASP A 4 5.72 3.88 -37.73
N SER A 5 4.76 4.63 -37.20
CA SER A 5 4.03 4.53 -35.95
C SER A 5 3.99 3.16 -35.28
N GLY A 6 4.33 3.14 -33.99
CA GLY A 6 4.11 2.01 -33.10
C GLY A 6 3.68 2.50 -31.72
N ASP A 7 2.38 2.78 -31.62
CA ASP A 7 1.61 2.89 -30.39
C ASP A 7 1.96 1.74 -29.42
N ARG A 8 2.38 2.06 -28.19
CA ARG A 8 2.62 1.05 -27.15
C ARG A 8 1.44 1.05 -26.18
N PRO A 9 0.71 -0.07 -26.04
CA PRO A 9 -0.50 -0.13 -25.23
C PRO A 9 -0.16 -0.02 -23.74
N GLY A 10 -1.02 0.70 -23.02
CA GLY A 10 -0.88 0.99 -21.60
C GLY A 10 -0.75 -0.27 -20.74
N ALA A 11 0.33 -0.31 -19.96
CA ALA A 11 0.49 -1.26 -18.88
C ALA A 11 -0.56 -0.96 -17.80
N SER A 12 -1.64 -1.74 -17.79
CA SER A 12 -2.60 -1.77 -16.70
C SER A 12 -1.92 -2.40 -15.49
N VAL A 13 -1.54 -1.57 -14.51
CA VAL A 13 -1.04 -2.03 -13.21
C VAL A 13 -2.21 -2.66 -12.47
N LYS A 14 -2.28 -3.99 -12.47
CA LYS A 14 -3.22 -4.76 -11.66
C LYS A 14 -2.76 -4.70 -10.21
N VAL A 15 -3.51 -3.99 -9.38
CA VAL A 15 -3.42 -4.10 -7.92
C VAL A 15 -4.10 -5.42 -7.54
N ALA A 16 -3.32 -6.47 -7.37
CA ALA A 16 -3.80 -7.73 -6.80
C ALA A 16 -3.79 -7.58 -5.26
N ILE A 17 -4.97 -7.36 -4.69
CA ILE A 17 -5.22 -7.63 -3.28
C ILE A 17 -5.11 -9.15 -3.08
N SER A 18 -3.94 -9.59 -2.61
CA SER A 18 -3.70 -10.99 -2.26
C SER A 18 -4.59 -11.35 -1.08
N THR A 19 -5.68 -12.06 -1.34
CA THR A 19 -6.52 -12.61 -0.29
C THR A 19 -7.12 -13.93 -0.72
N GLU A 20 -6.32 -14.89 -1.22
CA GLU A 20 -6.72 -16.31 -1.24
C GLU A 20 -5.48 -17.21 -1.04
N HIS A 21 -5.25 -17.58 0.22
CA HIS A 21 -4.51 -18.80 0.56
C HIS A 21 -5.25 -19.47 1.72
N SER A 22 -6.25 -20.28 1.38
CA SER A 22 -6.96 -21.13 2.35
C SER A 22 -7.36 -22.43 1.67
N LEU A 23 -6.67 -23.49 2.10
CA LEU A 23 -7.11 -24.90 2.17
C LEU A 23 -7.44 -25.64 0.86
N GLU A 24 -6.42 -26.30 0.31
CA GLU A 24 -6.56 -27.67 -0.20
C GLU A 24 -5.26 -28.42 0.11
N ILE A 25 -5.24 -29.30 1.14
CA ILE A 25 -4.62 -30.65 1.13
C ILE A 25 -5.20 -31.41 2.34
N LEU A 26 -6.22 -32.24 2.10
CA LEU A 26 -6.55 -33.40 2.95
C LEU A 26 -6.18 -34.62 2.13
N GLY A 27 -5.01 -35.20 2.42
CA GLY A 27 -4.51 -36.42 1.82
C GLY A 27 -3.76 -37.19 2.90
N ASP A 28 -4.23 -38.41 3.13
CA ASP A 28 -3.71 -39.44 4.03
C ASP A 28 -2.20 -39.62 3.90
N ASP A 29 -1.54 -39.82 5.04
CA ASP A 29 -0.38 -40.71 5.28
C ASP A 29 0.43 -40.20 6.48
N ALA A 30 0.02 -40.66 7.66
CA ALA A 30 0.82 -40.62 8.87
C ALA A 30 1.88 -41.73 8.82
N GLU A 31 3.17 -41.37 8.84
CA GLU A 31 4.15 -41.92 9.79
C GLU A 31 5.59 -41.36 9.64
N ALA A 32 6.28 -41.35 10.78
CA ALA A 32 7.74 -41.41 11.01
C ALA A 32 8.63 -40.14 10.88
N ARG A 33 8.72 -39.46 12.04
CA ARG A 33 9.92 -39.10 12.83
C ARG A 33 11.19 -38.48 12.20
N SER A 34 11.62 -37.46 12.96
CA SER A 34 12.99 -36.98 13.27
C SER A 34 13.85 -36.49 12.11
N ASP A 35 14.12 -35.19 12.07
CA ASP A 35 15.42 -34.69 12.52
C ASP A 35 15.50 -33.16 12.44
N ALA A 36 16.33 -32.62 13.32
CA ALA A 36 16.67 -31.23 13.54
C ALA A 36 16.58 -30.31 12.31
N ARG A 37 15.80 -29.23 12.45
CA ARG A 37 16.15 -27.92 11.89
C ARG A 37 16.01 -26.89 12.99
N GLU A 38 17.03 -26.84 13.82
CA GLU A 38 17.43 -25.63 14.52
C GLU A 38 17.95 -24.67 13.46
N GLY A 39 17.02 -24.05 12.74
CA GLY A 39 17.26 -22.99 11.78
C GLY A 39 16.86 -21.68 12.46
N ASN A 40 17.82 -20.84 12.76
CA ASN A 40 17.57 -19.44 13.04
C ASN A 40 16.99 -18.83 11.75
N ASP A 41 15.68 -18.97 11.55
CA ASP A 41 14.91 -18.36 10.46
C ASP A 41 14.89 -16.85 10.70
N ILE A 42 16.02 -16.20 10.46
CA ILE A 42 16.09 -14.75 10.32
C ILE A 42 15.27 -14.46 9.06
N ALA A 43 14.04 -14.02 9.27
CA ALA A 43 13.18 -13.58 8.18
C ALA A 43 13.95 -12.57 7.32
N ASP A 44 13.97 -12.77 6.00
CA ASP A 44 14.60 -11.85 5.07
C ASP A 44 13.77 -10.56 5.03
N LEU A 45 14.24 -9.53 5.74
CA LEU A 45 13.58 -8.23 5.85
C LEU A 45 13.77 -7.36 4.60
N SER A 46 14.34 -7.89 3.51
CA SER A 46 14.48 -7.15 2.25
C SER A 46 13.23 -7.21 1.37
N GLU A 47 12.29 -8.10 1.65
CA GLU A 47 11.08 -8.22 0.85
C GLU A 47 10.13 -7.03 1.10
N SER A 48 9.81 -6.28 0.04
CA SER A 48 8.95 -5.08 0.11
C SER A 48 7.48 -5.37 0.45
N ASN A 49 7.01 -6.61 0.25
CA ASN A 49 5.68 -7.08 0.65
C ASN A 49 5.50 -7.15 2.18
N LEU A 50 6.59 -7.16 2.96
CA LEU A 50 6.56 -7.14 4.42
C LEU A 50 6.21 -5.76 4.98
N TYR A 51 6.29 -4.72 4.15
CA TYR A 51 6.14 -3.33 4.54
C TYR A 51 4.88 -2.71 3.93
N LEU A 52 4.24 -1.82 4.70
CA LEU A 52 3.08 -1.08 4.22
C LEU A 52 3.54 0.18 3.52
N ASN A 53 2.95 0.50 2.37
CA ASN A 53 3.21 1.78 1.73
C ASN A 53 2.79 2.94 2.66
N ARG A 54 3.74 3.84 2.92
CA ARG A 54 3.58 4.95 3.85
C ARG A 54 2.51 5.93 3.42
N GLU A 55 2.43 6.25 2.12
CA GLU A 55 1.44 7.16 1.57
C GLU A 55 0.01 6.60 1.72
N LEU A 56 -0.18 5.30 1.44
CA LEU A 56 -1.46 4.62 1.63
C LEU A 56 -1.85 4.57 3.11
N THR A 57 -0.90 4.26 4.00
CA THR A 57 -1.13 4.26 5.45
C THR A 57 -1.55 5.64 5.95
N TRP A 58 -0.91 6.70 5.42
CA TRP A 58 -1.25 8.08 5.75
C TRP A 58 -2.63 8.49 5.23
N LEU A 59 -3.02 8.05 4.03
CA LEU A 59 -4.36 8.27 3.47
C LEU A 59 -5.45 7.54 4.29
N GLU A 60 -5.21 6.30 4.70
CA GLU A 60 -6.14 5.56 5.57
C GLU A 60 -6.27 6.22 6.95
N PHE A 61 -5.21 6.82 7.48
CA PHE A 61 -5.32 7.66 8.68
C PHE A 61 -6.27 8.85 8.45
N ASN A 62 -6.09 9.63 7.37
CA ASN A 62 -6.94 10.79 7.09
C ASN A 62 -8.39 10.40 6.83
N LYS A 63 -8.64 9.24 6.25
CA LYS A 63 -9.98 8.67 6.10
C LYS A 63 -10.65 8.40 7.44
N ARG A 64 -9.90 7.92 8.46
CA ARG A 64 -10.43 7.78 9.82
C ARG A 64 -10.79 9.14 10.44
N VAL A 65 -9.94 10.16 10.26
CA VAL A 65 -10.23 11.53 10.73
C VAL A 65 -11.47 12.10 10.01
N LEU A 66 -11.62 11.84 8.71
CA LEU A 66 -12.79 12.24 7.95
C LEU A 66 -14.08 11.55 8.44
N ASN A 67 -13.99 10.31 8.91
CA ASN A 67 -15.14 9.61 9.48
C ASN A 67 -15.68 10.34 10.72
N GLU A 68 -14.82 10.92 11.56
CA GLU A 68 -15.23 11.75 12.70
C GLU A 68 -16.02 13.00 12.28
N ALA A 69 -15.65 13.60 11.14
CA ALA A 69 -16.40 14.72 10.56
C ALA A 69 -17.78 14.31 10.01
N LYS A 70 -17.93 13.05 9.59
CA LYS A 70 -19.17 12.51 9.00
C LYS A 70 -20.14 11.96 10.04
N ASP A 71 -19.66 11.57 11.22
CA ASP A 71 -20.49 11.01 12.28
C ASP A 71 -21.48 12.04 12.84
N SER A 72 -22.77 11.71 12.82
CA SER A 72 -23.85 12.56 13.36
C SER A 72 -23.85 12.65 14.88
N ARG A 73 -23.16 11.73 15.58
CA ARG A 73 -22.99 11.75 17.04
C ARG A 73 -21.96 12.80 17.48
N THR A 74 -21.07 13.21 16.58
CA THR A 74 -20.08 14.26 16.82
C THR A 74 -20.75 15.64 16.78
N PRO A 75 -20.54 16.52 17.78
CA PRO A 75 -21.10 17.87 17.76
C PRO A 75 -20.73 18.64 16.49
N LEU A 76 -21.66 19.46 15.99
CA LEU A 76 -21.52 20.10 14.67
C LEU A 76 -20.22 20.89 14.49
N LEU A 77 -19.79 21.63 15.52
CA LEU A 77 -18.54 22.40 15.47
C LEU A 77 -17.30 21.51 15.47
N GLU A 78 -17.33 20.38 16.19
CA GLU A 78 -16.21 19.42 16.17
C GLU A 78 -16.10 18.74 14.79
N ARG A 79 -17.23 18.46 14.13
CA ARG A 79 -17.23 17.96 12.76
C ARG A 79 -16.59 18.93 11.78
N LEU A 80 -16.86 20.23 11.92
CA LEU A 80 -16.24 21.27 11.12
C LEU A 80 -14.72 21.33 11.37
N LYS A 81 -14.28 21.18 12.63
CA LYS A 81 -12.85 21.11 12.96
C LYS A 81 -12.18 19.90 12.31
N PHE A 82 -12.77 18.71 12.41
CA PHE A 82 -12.24 17.51 11.75
C PHE A 82 -12.16 17.69 10.23
N LEU A 83 -13.18 18.29 9.61
CA LEU A 83 -13.17 18.58 8.19
C LEU A 83 -12.02 19.55 7.81
N ALA A 84 -11.82 20.60 8.59
CA ALA A 84 -10.71 21.54 8.39
C ALA A 84 -9.34 20.87 8.57
N ILE A 85 -9.20 19.99 9.56
CA ILE A 85 -7.97 19.19 9.79
C ILE A 85 -7.67 18.31 8.57
N VAL A 86 -8.67 17.58 8.06
CA VAL A 86 -8.51 16.75 6.86
C VAL A 86 -8.09 17.60 5.66
N GLY A 87 -8.70 18.78 5.47
CA GLY A 87 -8.32 19.71 4.40
C GLY A 87 -6.84 20.11 4.47
N SER A 88 -6.41 20.65 5.61
CA SER A 88 -5.01 21.07 5.81
C SER A 88 -4.02 19.92 5.64
N ASN A 89 -4.36 18.72 6.15
CA ASN A 89 -3.52 17.55 6.00
C ASN A 89 -3.38 17.16 4.52
N LEU A 90 -4.49 17.13 3.76
CA LEU A 90 -4.47 16.78 2.35
C LEU A 90 -3.64 17.78 1.54
N ASP A 91 -3.78 19.08 1.80
CA ASP A 91 -2.96 20.11 1.15
C ASP A 91 -1.46 19.84 1.35
N GLU A 92 -1.05 19.52 2.58
CA GLU A 92 0.33 19.14 2.87
C GLU A 92 0.77 17.88 2.11
N PHE A 93 -0.09 16.86 2.06
CA PHE A 93 0.19 15.62 1.34
C PHE A 93 0.38 15.85 -0.16
N PHE A 94 -0.48 16.64 -0.80
CA PHE A 94 -0.34 16.95 -2.22
C PHE A 94 0.94 17.73 -2.51
N MET A 95 1.26 18.73 -1.70
CA MET A 95 2.45 19.55 -1.91
C MET A 95 3.75 18.77 -1.66
N LYS A 96 3.83 18.02 -0.55
CA LYS A 96 5.08 17.36 -0.14
C LYS A 96 5.24 15.96 -0.73
N ARG A 97 4.18 15.13 -0.72
CA ARG A 97 4.27 13.72 -1.10
C ARG A 97 4.06 13.50 -2.59
N ILE A 98 2.95 13.98 -3.14
CA ILE A 98 2.68 13.82 -4.58
C ILE A 98 3.72 14.58 -5.41
N GLY A 99 4.15 15.76 -4.96
CA GLY A 99 5.27 16.49 -5.57
C GLY A 99 6.57 15.67 -5.62
N GLY A 100 6.96 15.06 -4.49
CA GLY A 100 8.15 14.21 -4.42
C GLY A 100 8.06 12.95 -5.28
N LEU A 101 6.92 12.26 -5.25
CA LEU A 101 6.67 11.07 -6.08
C LEU A 101 6.75 11.40 -7.58
N LYS A 102 6.18 12.53 -8.01
CA LYS A 102 6.30 12.98 -9.41
C LYS A 102 7.74 13.26 -9.82
N GLN A 103 8.56 13.80 -8.93
CA GLN A 103 9.99 14.01 -9.21
C GLN A 103 10.73 12.67 -9.32
N GLN A 104 10.45 11.71 -8.44
CA GLN A 104 11.03 10.36 -8.51
C GLN A 104 10.67 9.65 -9.83
N VAL A 105 9.39 9.70 -10.21
CA VAL A 105 8.91 9.16 -11.49
C VAL A 105 9.59 9.87 -12.67
N GLY A 106 9.68 11.20 -12.64
CA GLY A 106 10.37 11.98 -13.67
C GLY A 106 11.87 11.69 -13.78
N ALA A 107 12.50 11.27 -12.68
CA ALA A 107 13.88 10.81 -12.63
C ALA A 107 14.07 9.34 -13.04
N GLY A 108 12.99 8.62 -13.37
CA GLY A 108 13.03 7.21 -13.76
C GLY A 108 13.25 6.24 -12.59
N VAL A 109 12.93 6.65 -11.36
CA VAL A 109 12.99 5.75 -10.21
C VAL A 109 11.77 4.82 -10.26
N GLU A 110 11.99 3.57 -10.64
CA GLU A 110 10.94 2.53 -10.69
C GLU A 110 10.93 1.61 -9.45
N THR A 111 11.99 1.67 -8.64
CA THR A 111 12.08 0.87 -7.42
C THR A 111 11.14 1.39 -6.36
N LEU A 112 10.27 0.53 -5.83
CA LEU A 112 9.44 0.84 -4.67
C LEU A 112 10.35 1.11 -3.47
N THR A 113 10.29 2.30 -2.91
CA THR A 113 10.99 2.62 -1.66
C THR A 113 10.44 1.70 -0.56
N VAL A 114 11.33 0.98 0.11
CA VAL A 114 10.99 0.22 1.32
C VAL A 114 10.82 1.24 2.44
N ASP A 115 9.62 1.34 3.02
CA ASP A 115 9.25 2.28 4.09
C ASP A 115 8.80 1.53 5.36
#